data_AF-A0A2M8TPW0-F1
#
_entry.id   AF-A0A2M8TPW0-F1
#
_cell.length_a   1.000
_cell.length_b   1.000
_cell.length_c   1.000
_cell.angle_alpha   90.00
_cell.angle_beta   90.00
_cell.angle_gamma   90.00
#
_symmetry.space_group_name_H-M   'P 1'
#
loop_
_entity.id
_entity.type
_entity.pdbx_description
1 polymer ?
#
loop_
_entity_poly.entity_id
_entity_poly.type
_entity_poly.pdbx_seq_one_letter_code
_entity_poly.pdbx_strand_id
1 'polypeptide(L)'
;MNNFRTNTRVQVFEEYTKITDKHREDFNHISSLFHTIIGGTNDVAHSIMLDAINEIKKAGLLKQKVKKMCKAAIERYSIFEKQNMGDMKNAEIDKRQLYMDFLDSVDKRTKNDIFILRQSVKRLLDKNNINNSDLKSFILTAHALLIFSIELFDRFIDTCPPCPPINLGKTYQDARLTPVKNAWEQVEEILCPDCKEINLTKDKDCKLAMEILETKLVSEQGINESGMEALNLNPDAQLEADRKVLQYDKKRFQKIVLTEAQKKYISENYHTTRKADLAKTIGIGVTKLREIAKKMKISKVG
;
A
#
# COMPACT_ATOMS: atom_id res chain seq x y z
N MET A 1 -34.64 3.78 13.39
CA MET A 1 -33.71 4.55 14.23
C MET A 1 -32.39 3.81 14.28
N ASN A 2 -31.39 4.25 13.49
CA ASN A 2 -30.08 3.61 13.44
C ASN A 2 -29.12 4.36 14.35
N ASN A 3 -28.74 3.74 15.46
CA ASN A 3 -27.51 4.10 16.17
C ASN A 3 -26.33 3.50 15.39
N PHE A 4 -25.90 4.16 14.32
CA PHE A 4 -24.52 4.04 13.86
C PHE A 4 -23.65 4.83 14.84
N ARG A 5 -23.46 4.27 16.05
CA ARG A 5 -22.23 4.58 16.78
C ARG A 5 -21.16 3.78 16.06
N THR A 6 -20.49 4.44 15.13
CA THR A 6 -19.19 4.04 14.61
C THR A 6 -18.24 3.91 15.80
N ASN A 7 -18.23 2.73 16.43
CA ASN A 7 -17.21 2.34 17.39
C ASN A 7 -15.90 2.02 16.65
N THR A 8 -15.48 2.91 15.74
CA THR A 8 -14.13 2.94 15.23
C THR A 8 -13.24 3.49 16.35
N ARG A 9 -12.93 2.66 17.34
CA ARG A 9 -11.79 2.89 18.22
C ARG A 9 -10.53 2.69 17.38
N VAL A 10 -10.18 3.68 16.58
CA VAL A 10 -8.78 3.84 16.18
C VAL A 10 -8.07 4.24 17.46
N GLN A 11 -7.00 3.55 17.85
CA GLN A 11 -6.25 3.83 19.09
C GLN A 11 -5.87 5.32 19.22
N VAL A 12 -5.60 5.97 18.09
CA VAL A 12 -5.30 7.41 17.97
C VAL A 12 -6.40 8.32 18.54
N PHE A 13 -7.66 7.86 18.58
CA PHE A 13 -8.80 8.63 19.04
C PHE A 13 -9.14 8.44 20.53
N GLU A 14 -8.52 7.48 21.22
CA GLU A 14 -8.80 7.23 22.65
C GLU A 14 -8.34 8.38 23.56
N GLU A 15 -7.39 9.20 23.09
CA GLU A 15 -6.82 10.32 23.84
C GLU A 15 -7.65 11.62 23.76
N TYR A 16 -8.68 11.69 22.91
CA TYR A 16 -9.41 12.94 22.65
C TYR A 16 -10.90 12.83 22.99
N THR A 17 -11.36 13.67 23.92
CA THR A 17 -12.74 13.68 24.44
C THR A 17 -13.76 14.37 23.52
N LYS A 18 -13.34 15.04 22.44
CA LYS A 18 -14.20 15.77 21.49
C LYS A 18 -13.78 15.56 20.03
N ILE A 19 -14.03 14.37 19.49
CA ILE A 19 -13.85 14.07 18.07
C ILE A 19 -15.21 14.07 17.38
N THR A 20 -15.34 14.83 16.28
CA THR A 20 -16.55 14.85 15.45
C THR A 20 -16.53 13.72 14.41
N ASP A 21 -17.68 13.34 13.86
CA ASP A 21 -17.74 12.37 12.75
C ASP A 21 -16.95 12.86 11.54
N LYS A 22 -16.98 14.16 11.26
CA LYS A 22 -16.18 14.78 10.20
C LYS A 22 -14.68 14.57 10.40
N HIS A 23 -14.16 14.77 11.61
CA HIS A 23 -12.75 14.50 11.91
C HIS A 23 -12.38 13.03 11.68
N ARG A 24 -13.30 12.09 11.96
CA ARG A 24 -13.08 10.66 11.69
C ARG A 24 -13.07 10.37 10.20
N GLU A 25 -13.98 10.97 9.43
CA GLU A 25 -14.03 10.83 7.98
C GLU A 25 -12.77 11.37 7.31
N ASP A 26 -12.34 12.58 7.69
CA ASP A 26 -11.13 13.22 7.18
C ASP A 26 -9.89 12.36 7.50
N PHE A 27 -9.75 11.92 8.76
CA PHE A 27 -8.65 11.04 9.16
C PHE A 27 -8.66 9.70 8.41
N ASN A 28 -9.81 9.04 8.29
CA ASN A 28 -9.91 7.75 7.60
C ASN A 28 -9.53 7.88 6.12
N HIS A 29 -9.91 8.99 5.48
CA HIS A 29 -9.51 9.27 4.11
C HIS A 29 -8.00 9.45 3.98
N ILE A 30 -7.41 10.30 4.83
CA ILE A 30 -5.96 10.55 4.87
C ILE A 30 -5.19 9.26 5.18
N SER A 31 -5.63 8.49 6.16
CA SER A 31 -5.05 7.19 6.52
C SER A 31 -5.09 6.23 5.34
N SER A 32 -6.20 6.15 4.60
CA SER A 32 -6.27 5.32 3.39
C SER A 32 -5.25 5.74 2.33
N LEU A 33 -5.07 7.05 2.10
CA LEU A 33 -4.05 7.56 1.18
C LEU A 33 -2.64 7.26 1.69
N PHE A 34 -2.42 7.42 2.99
CA PHE A 34 -1.15 7.12 3.63
C PHE A 34 -0.74 5.66 3.41
N HIS A 35 -1.62 4.70 3.74
CA HIS A 35 -1.29 3.29 3.59
C HIS A 35 -1.11 2.86 2.13
N THR A 36 -1.87 3.45 1.20
CA THR A 36 -1.72 3.12 -0.23
C THR A 36 -0.46 3.72 -0.86
N ILE A 37 -0.08 4.95 -0.47
CA ILE A 37 1.07 5.67 -1.05
C ILE A 37 2.36 5.34 -0.27
N ILE A 38 2.39 5.67 1.02
CA ILE A 38 3.57 5.48 1.88
C ILE A 38 3.74 4.00 2.17
N GLY A 39 2.67 3.31 2.52
CA GLY A 39 2.72 1.88 2.81
C GLY A 39 3.18 1.06 1.61
N GLY A 40 2.62 1.30 0.42
CA GLY A 40 3.06 0.66 -0.82
C GLY A 40 4.52 0.97 -1.18
N THR A 41 4.95 2.22 -1.04
CA THR A 41 6.34 2.61 -1.36
C THR A 41 7.35 2.01 -0.38
N ASN A 42 7.03 2.00 0.91
CA ASN A 42 7.87 1.41 1.94
C ASN A 42 8.03 -0.09 1.78
N ASP A 43 6.95 -0.78 1.37
CA ASP A 43 6.98 -2.21 1.08
C ASP A 43 7.91 -2.53 -0.10
N VAL A 44 7.79 -1.79 -1.20
CA VAL A 44 8.71 -1.89 -2.35
C VAL A 44 10.16 -1.66 -1.91
N ALA A 45 10.45 -0.61 -1.14
CA ALA A 45 11.80 -0.34 -0.66
C ALA A 45 12.33 -1.48 0.22
N HIS A 46 11.46 -2.10 1.04
CA HIS A 46 11.81 -3.27 1.84
C HIS A 46 12.09 -4.50 0.98
N SER A 47 11.23 -4.83 0.02
CA SER A 47 11.42 -5.93 -0.93
C SER A 47 12.78 -5.82 -1.65
N ILE A 48 13.15 -4.62 -2.10
CA ILE A 48 14.44 -4.42 -2.78
C ILE A 48 15.63 -4.49 -1.84
N MET A 49 15.47 -4.05 -0.58
CA MET A 49 16.47 -4.27 0.45
C MET A 49 16.68 -5.78 0.72
N LEU A 50 15.61 -6.58 0.76
CA LEU A 50 15.69 -8.04 0.92
C LEU A 50 16.38 -8.71 -0.28
N ASP A 51 16.08 -8.27 -1.50
CA ASP A 51 16.78 -8.74 -2.71
C ASP A 51 18.27 -8.44 -2.64
N ALA A 52 18.66 -7.23 -2.23
CA ALA A 52 20.06 -6.88 -2.04
C ALA A 52 20.74 -7.76 -0.98
N ILE A 53 20.05 -8.07 0.13
CA ILE A 53 20.56 -9.01 1.15
C ILE A 53 20.76 -10.41 0.57
N ASN A 54 19.85 -10.87 -0.28
CA ASN A 54 19.96 -12.16 -0.96
C ASN A 54 21.17 -12.20 -1.89
N GLU A 55 21.44 -11.13 -2.65
CA GLU A 55 22.61 -11.04 -3.51
C GLU A 55 23.93 -10.95 -2.71
N ILE A 56 23.95 -10.20 -1.60
CA ILE A 56 25.09 -10.19 -0.65
C ILE A 56 25.37 -11.60 -0.12
N LYS A 57 24.32 -12.37 0.18
CA LYS A 57 24.43 -13.76 0.64
C LYS A 57 24.99 -14.66 -0.46
N LYS A 58 24.49 -14.56 -1.68
CA LYS A 58 24.99 -15.34 -2.84
C LYS A 58 26.46 -15.05 -3.15
N ALA A 59 26.89 -13.80 -2.97
CA ALA A 59 28.29 -13.40 -3.10
C ALA A 59 29.19 -13.86 -1.94
N GLY A 60 28.64 -14.51 -0.90
CA GLY A 60 29.41 -14.96 0.26
C GLY A 60 29.84 -13.85 1.22
N LEU A 61 29.31 -12.63 1.06
CA LEU A 61 29.69 -11.42 1.80
C LEU A 61 28.82 -11.14 3.03
N LEU A 62 27.79 -11.96 3.28
CA LEU A 62 26.94 -11.88 4.49
C LEU A 62 27.67 -12.43 5.74
N LYS A 63 28.84 -11.85 6.05
CA LYS A 63 29.67 -12.15 7.23
C LYS A 63 29.16 -11.42 8.46
N GLN A 64 29.74 -11.67 9.63
CA GLN A 64 29.24 -11.21 10.94
C GLN A 64 28.84 -9.72 10.99
N LYS A 65 29.71 -8.80 10.55
CA LYS A 65 29.43 -7.35 10.59
C LYS A 65 28.28 -6.96 9.64
N VAL A 66 28.35 -7.40 8.38
CA VAL A 66 27.31 -7.14 7.36
C VAL A 66 25.97 -7.74 7.78
N LYS A 67 25.97 -9.01 8.20
CA LYS A 67 24.79 -9.72 8.71
C LYS A 67 24.13 -8.99 9.86
N LYS A 68 24.92 -8.46 10.81
CA LYS A 68 24.40 -7.66 11.93
C LYS A 68 23.67 -6.41 11.43
N MET A 69 24.23 -5.70 10.45
CA MET A 69 23.62 -4.48 9.90
C MET A 69 22.36 -4.77 9.07
N CYS A 70 22.38 -5.79 8.22
CA CYS A 70 21.19 -6.26 7.50
C CYS A 70 20.06 -6.64 8.48
N LYS A 71 20.38 -7.37 9.55
CA LYS A 71 19.39 -7.74 10.58
C LYS A 71 18.82 -6.51 11.27
N ALA A 72 19.67 -5.53 11.62
CA ALA A 72 19.23 -4.29 12.23
C ALA A 72 18.30 -3.48 11.31
N ALA A 73 18.56 -3.45 9.99
CA ALA A 73 17.69 -2.80 9.03
C ALA A 73 16.29 -3.47 8.97
N ILE A 74 16.26 -4.81 8.89
CA ILE A 74 15.00 -5.60 8.91
C ILE A 74 14.24 -5.38 10.22
N GLU A 75 14.92 -5.46 11.37
CA GLU A 75 14.29 -5.27 12.68
C GLU A 75 13.65 -3.88 12.80
N ARG A 76 14.31 -2.83 12.28
CA ARG A 76 13.78 -1.47 12.27
C ARG A 76 12.57 -1.32 11.33
N TYR A 77 12.59 -1.95 10.16
CA TYR A 77 11.42 -1.98 9.27
C TYR A 77 10.22 -2.70 9.91
N SER A 78 10.47 -3.78 10.66
CA SER A 78 9.40 -4.55 11.31
C SER A 78 8.58 -3.74 12.34
N ILE A 79 9.11 -2.61 12.82
CA ILE A 79 8.36 -1.70 13.70
C ILE A 79 7.23 -1.05 12.90
N PHE A 80 7.55 -0.44 11.76
CA PHE A 80 6.57 0.11 10.83
C PHE A 80 5.59 -0.96 10.34
N GLU A 81 6.08 -2.10 9.87
CA GLU A 81 5.24 -3.17 9.33
C GLU A 81 4.17 -3.62 10.34
N LYS A 82 4.56 -3.83 11.60
CA LYS A 82 3.62 -4.24 12.66
C LYS A 82 2.54 -3.21 12.93
N GLN A 83 2.90 -1.92 12.97
CA GLN A 83 1.93 -0.84 13.16
C GLN A 83 1.00 -0.74 11.95
N ASN A 84 1.57 -0.73 10.75
CA ASN A 84 0.84 -0.63 9.49
C ASN A 84 -0.15 -1.78 9.31
N MET A 85 0.24 -3.02 9.63
CA MET A 85 -0.66 -4.18 9.62
C MET A 85 -1.65 -4.19 10.79
N GLY A 86 -1.28 -3.56 11.92
CA GLY A 86 -2.17 -3.31 13.05
C GLY A 86 -3.34 -2.40 12.67
N ASP A 87 -3.08 -1.34 11.92
CA ASP A 87 -4.09 -0.38 11.44
C ASP A 87 -5.13 -1.02 10.50
N MET A 88 -4.75 -2.10 9.82
CA MET A 88 -5.65 -2.85 8.93
C MET A 88 -6.65 -3.73 9.67
N LYS A 89 -6.61 -3.80 11.00
CA LYS A 89 -7.46 -4.67 11.80
C LYS A 89 -8.14 -3.92 12.94
N ASN A 90 -9.45 -4.12 13.09
CA ASN A 90 -10.19 -3.72 14.28
C ASN A 90 -11.10 -4.86 14.77
N ALA A 91 -11.93 -4.58 15.79
CA ALA A 91 -12.81 -5.58 16.39
C ALA A 91 -13.89 -6.15 15.44
N GLU A 92 -14.23 -5.40 14.39
CA GLU A 92 -15.32 -5.74 13.46
C GLU A 92 -14.81 -6.21 12.10
N ILE A 93 -13.63 -5.76 11.67
CA ILE A 93 -13.10 -5.96 10.32
C ILE A 93 -11.60 -6.24 10.37
N ASP A 94 -11.17 -7.27 9.62
CA ASP A 94 -9.77 -7.57 9.35
C ASP A 94 -9.50 -7.38 7.85
N LYS A 95 -8.78 -6.32 7.49
CA LYS A 95 -8.45 -5.96 6.10
C LYS A 95 -7.03 -6.35 5.71
N ARG A 96 -6.31 -7.10 6.57
CA ARG A 96 -4.91 -7.42 6.32
C ARG A 96 -4.71 -8.17 5.01
N GLN A 97 -5.58 -9.13 4.69
CA GLN A 97 -5.50 -9.86 3.42
C GLN A 97 -5.66 -8.93 2.21
N LEU A 98 -6.71 -8.10 2.19
CA LEU A 98 -6.93 -7.10 1.15
C LEU A 98 -5.74 -6.16 0.98
N TYR A 99 -5.15 -5.72 2.08
CA TYR A 99 -4.00 -4.83 2.05
C TYR A 99 -2.73 -5.55 1.54
N MET A 100 -2.49 -6.81 1.94
CA MET A 100 -1.40 -7.61 1.38
C MET A 100 -1.56 -7.84 -0.13
N ASP A 101 -2.78 -8.16 -0.59
CA ASP A 101 -3.04 -8.33 -2.02
C ASP A 101 -2.83 -7.02 -2.81
N PHE A 102 -3.09 -5.87 -2.17
CA PHE A 102 -2.75 -4.56 -2.73
C PHE A 102 -1.23 -4.38 -2.84
N LEU A 103 -0.48 -4.68 -1.78
CA LEU A 103 0.99 -4.57 -1.78
C LEU A 103 1.62 -5.50 -2.82
N ASP A 104 1.18 -6.75 -2.91
CA ASP A 104 1.62 -7.72 -3.92
C ASP A 104 1.43 -7.20 -5.35
N SER A 105 0.30 -6.52 -5.59
CA SER A 105 0.03 -5.87 -6.88
C SER A 105 0.98 -4.69 -7.15
N VAL A 106 1.26 -3.85 -6.14
CA VAL A 106 2.22 -2.75 -6.25
C VAL A 106 3.62 -3.28 -6.62
N ASP A 107 4.10 -4.31 -5.92
CA ASP A 107 5.39 -4.95 -6.18
C ASP A 107 5.46 -5.52 -7.60
N LYS A 108 4.43 -6.26 -8.01
CA LYS A 108 4.35 -6.85 -9.34
C LYS A 108 4.38 -5.80 -10.45
N ARG A 109 3.67 -4.69 -10.27
CA ARG A 109 3.56 -3.61 -11.26
C ARG A 109 4.84 -2.80 -11.40
N THR A 110 5.57 -2.60 -10.29
CA THR A 110 6.80 -1.77 -10.25
C THR A 110 8.07 -2.56 -10.54
N LYS A 111 8.02 -3.90 -10.48
CA LYS A 111 9.17 -4.81 -10.68
C LYS A 111 10.04 -4.49 -11.90
N ASN A 112 9.42 -4.21 -13.05
CA ASN A 112 10.16 -3.93 -14.28
C ASN A 112 10.90 -2.58 -14.21
N ASP A 113 10.27 -1.56 -13.63
CA ASP A 113 10.87 -0.23 -13.49
C ASP A 113 12.01 -0.23 -12.46
N ILE A 114 11.86 -1.01 -11.38
CA ILE A 114 12.95 -1.24 -10.43
C ILE A 114 14.13 -1.94 -11.10
N PHE A 115 13.86 -2.95 -11.94
CA PHE A 115 14.92 -3.60 -12.71
C PHE A 115 15.63 -2.60 -13.63
N ILE A 116 14.90 -1.72 -14.31
CA ILE A 116 15.48 -0.66 -15.16
C ILE A 116 16.32 0.32 -14.33
N LEU A 117 15.84 0.74 -13.16
CA LEU A 117 16.60 1.59 -12.24
C LEU A 117 17.90 0.90 -11.84
N ARG A 118 17.86 -0.36 -11.39
CA ARG A 118 19.07 -1.12 -11.04
C ARG A 118 20.05 -1.24 -12.20
N GLN A 119 19.56 -1.50 -13.41
CA GLN A 119 20.42 -1.57 -14.60
C GLN A 119 21.06 -0.22 -14.91
N SER A 120 20.35 0.89 -14.69
CA SER A 120 20.89 2.24 -14.87
C SER A 120 22.00 2.51 -13.84
N VAL A 121 21.77 2.15 -12.57
CA VAL A 121 22.79 2.21 -11.52
C VAL A 121 24.01 1.36 -11.90
N LYS A 122 23.81 0.11 -12.33
CA LYS A 122 24.90 -0.77 -12.74
C LYS A 122 25.73 -0.16 -13.88
N ARG A 123 25.09 0.37 -14.92
CA ARG A 123 25.78 1.03 -16.04
C ARG A 123 26.59 2.23 -15.58
N LEU A 124 26.08 3.02 -14.65
CA LEU A 124 26.82 4.13 -14.05
C LEU A 124 28.07 3.63 -13.32
N LEU A 125 27.94 2.56 -12.53
CA LEU A 125 29.08 1.92 -11.86
C LEU A 125 30.11 1.37 -12.86
N ASP A 126 29.65 0.72 -13.93
CA ASP A 126 30.52 0.20 -15.00
C ASP A 126 31.30 1.34 -15.69
N LYS A 127 30.64 2.46 -16.03
CA LYS A 127 31.28 3.65 -16.62
C LYS A 127 32.36 4.26 -15.73
N ASN A 128 32.21 4.12 -14.41
CA ASN A 128 33.18 4.59 -13.41
C ASN A 128 34.19 3.51 -13.00
N ASN A 129 34.24 2.38 -13.71
CA ASN A 129 35.15 1.25 -13.44
C ASN A 129 35.05 0.71 -12.00
N ILE A 130 33.85 0.73 -11.42
CA ILE A 130 33.61 0.20 -10.08
C ILE A 130 33.58 -1.33 -10.13
N ASN A 131 34.45 -1.96 -9.33
CA ASN A 131 34.51 -3.41 -9.23
C ASN A 131 33.23 -3.98 -8.60
N ASN A 132 32.81 -5.17 -9.05
CA ASN A 132 31.59 -5.84 -8.61
C ASN A 132 30.33 -4.96 -8.75
N SER A 133 30.28 -4.17 -9.84
CA SER A 133 29.18 -3.25 -10.15
C SER A 133 27.80 -3.90 -10.11
N ASP A 134 27.67 -5.18 -10.50
CA ASP A 134 26.39 -5.88 -10.45
C ASP A 134 25.85 -6.02 -9.03
N LEU A 135 26.64 -6.55 -8.08
CA LEU A 135 26.23 -6.65 -6.67
C LEU A 135 25.97 -5.25 -6.08
N LYS A 136 26.88 -4.31 -6.32
CA LYS A 136 26.76 -2.95 -5.76
C LYS A 136 25.56 -2.20 -6.30
N SER A 137 25.11 -2.51 -7.53
CA SER A 137 23.88 -1.95 -8.07
C SER A 137 22.65 -2.31 -7.24
N PHE A 138 22.55 -3.53 -6.68
CA PHE A 138 21.47 -3.88 -5.77
C PHE A 138 21.52 -3.06 -4.48
N ILE A 139 22.71 -2.90 -3.89
CA ILE A 139 22.91 -2.18 -2.63
C ILE A 139 22.53 -0.70 -2.77
N LEU A 140 23.02 -0.05 -3.83
CA LEU A 140 22.73 1.36 -4.10
C LEU A 140 21.28 1.59 -4.53
N THR A 141 20.65 0.64 -5.24
CA THR A 141 19.22 0.73 -5.59
C THR A 141 18.35 0.67 -4.34
N ALA A 142 18.64 -0.25 -3.41
CA ALA A 142 17.94 -0.31 -2.12
C ALA A 142 18.12 0.99 -1.32
N HIS A 143 19.34 1.55 -1.29
CA HIS A 143 19.58 2.84 -0.64
C HIS A 143 18.74 3.96 -1.26
N ALA A 144 18.73 4.06 -2.60
CA ALA A 144 17.98 5.10 -3.31
C ALA A 144 16.47 5.03 -3.00
N LEU A 145 15.90 3.82 -2.94
CA LEU A 145 14.50 3.64 -2.58
C LEU A 145 14.21 3.98 -1.11
N LEU A 146 15.14 3.69 -0.19
CA LEU A 146 15.00 4.10 1.21
C LEU A 146 15.04 5.63 1.38
N ILE A 147 15.91 6.33 0.63
CA ILE A 147 15.90 7.81 0.59
C ILE A 147 14.55 8.30 0.05
N PHE A 148 14.10 7.74 -1.07
CA PHE A 148 12.84 8.13 -1.68
C PHE A 148 11.64 7.93 -0.77
N SER A 149 11.57 6.80 -0.05
CA SER A 149 10.54 6.56 0.97
C SER A 149 10.50 7.66 2.04
N ILE A 150 11.66 8.14 2.48
CA ILE A 150 11.76 9.22 3.48
C ILE A 150 11.29 10.55 2.89
N GLU A 151 11.76 10.89 1.68
CA GLU A 151 11.37 12.12 0.99
C GLU A 151 9.88 12.14 0.63
N LEU A 152 9.31 10.99 0.26
CA LEU A 152 7.89 10.84 -0.01
C LEU A 152 7.06 10.98 1.28
N PHE A 153 7.52 10.40 2.39
CA PHE A 153 6.88 10.60 3.69
C PHE A 153 6.86 12.08 4.07
N ASP A 154 8.00 12.76 3.98
CA ASP A 154 8.12 14.18 4.33
C ASP A 154 7.17 15.03 3.45
N ARG A 155 7.18 14.80 2.12
CA ARG A 155 6.25 15.46 1.19
C ARG A 155 4.78 15.15 1.49
N PHE A 156 4.45 13.91 1.85
CA PHE A 156 3.08 13.54 2.19
C PHE A 156 2.60 14.30 3.41
N ILE A 157 3.40 14.36 4.49
CA ILE A 157 3.04 15.09 5.71
C ILE A 157 2.95 16.60 5.44
N ASP A 158 3.86 17.17 4.66
CA ASP A 158 3.88 18.60 4.36
C ASP A 158 2.72 19.07 3.48
N THR A 159 2.19 18.18 2.63
CA THR A 159 1.09 18.50 1.70
C THR A 159 -0.29 18.09 2.21
N CYS A 160 -0.35 17.24 3.24
CA CYS A 160 -1.60 16.75 3.80
C CYS A 160 -2.33 17.87 4.58
N PRO A 161 -3.65 18.06 4.40
CA PRO A 161 -4.39 19.02 5.19
C PRO A 161 -4.30 18.68 6.70
N PRO A 162 -4.19 19.69 7.59
CA PRO A 162 -4.20 19.44 9.03
C PRO A 162 -5.44 18.69 9.46
N CYS A 163 -5.28 17.66 10.30
CA CYS A 163 -6.37 16.84 10.81
C CYS A 163 -6.52 16.97 12.34
N PRO A 164 -6.76 18.18 12.89
CA PRO A 164 -6.87 18.34 14.33
C PRO A 164 -8.00 17.48 14.93
N PRO A 165 -7.80 16.91 16.12
CA PRO A 165 -6.66 17.13 17.02
C PRO A 165 -5.44 16.22 16.76
N ILE A 166 -5.47 15.39 15.71
CA ILE A 166 -4.42 14.42 15.39
C ILE A 166 -3.21 15.12 14.74
N ASN A 167 -2.01 14.75 15.20
CA ASN A 167 -0.77 15.10 14.53
C ASN A 167 -0.30 13.93 13.67
N LEU A 168 -0.57 14.00 12.36
CA LEU A 168 -0.27 12.93 11.40
C LEU A 168 1.23 12.54 11.38
N GLY A 169 2.13 13.53 11.43
CA GLY A 169 3.57 13.28 11.43
C GLY A 169 4.02 12.46 12.64
N LYS A 170 3.47 12.75 13.82
CA LYS A 170 3.72 11.96 15.03
C LYS A 170 3.04 10.59 14.97
N THR A 171 1.80 10.52 14.49
CA THR A 171 1.04 9.28 14.38
C THR A 171 1.74 8.27 13.46
N TYR A 172 2.30 8.75 12.35
CA TYR A 172 2.93 7.90 11.33
C TYR A 172 4.46 7.92 11.36
N GLN A 173 5.07 8.42 12.43
CA GLN A 173 6.50 8.67 12.51
C GLN A 173 7.36 7.45 12.16
N ASP A 174 6.92 6.24 12.54
CA ASP A 174 7.68 5.01 12.30
C ASP A 174 7.72 4.61 10.82
N ALA A 175 6.80 5.12 9.99
CA ALA A 175 6.86 4.94 8.54
C ALA A 175 7.93 5.80 7.86
N ARG A 176 8.48 6.80 8.56
CA ARG A 176 9.64 7.54 8.07
C ARG A 176 10.89 6.66 8.24
N LEU A 177 11.29 5.99 7.17
CA LEU A 177 12.32 4.94 7.18
C LEU A 177 13.77 5.39 7.46
N THR A 178 13.98 6.57 8.06
CA THR A 178 15.31 7.07 8.46
C THR A 178 16.10 6.06 9.31
N PRO A 179 15.50 5.38 10.32
CA PRO A 179 16.24 4.39 11.08
C PRO A 179 16.70 3.19 10.23
N VAL A 180 15.89 2.79 9.24
CA VAL A 180 16.21 1.69 8.31
C VAL A 180 17.35 2.11 7.38
N LYS A 181 17.23 3.29 6.76
CA LYS A 181 18.28 3.89 5.92
C LYS A 181 19.61 4.00 6.66
N ASN A 182 19.63 4.48 7.89
CA ASN A 182 20.86 4.58 8.69
C ASN A 182 21.48 3.21 9.05
N ALA A 183 20.68 2.13 9.13
CA ALA A 183 21.23 0.78 9.26
C ALA A 183 21.85 0.32 7.94
N TRP A 184 21.15 0.59 6.84
CA TRP A 184 21.56 0.20 5.49
C TRP A 184 22.83 0.91 5.04
N GLU A 185 23.02 2.18 5.40
CA GLU A 185 24.25 2.92 5.15
C GLU A 185 25.49 2.20 5.68
N GLN A 186 25.41 1.54 6.82
CA GLN A 186 26.55 0.77 7.34
C GLN A 186 26.85 -0.47 6.48
N VAL A 187 25.86 -1.03 5.78
CA VAL A 187 26.09 -2.09 4.79
C VAL A 187 26.85 -1.52 3.59
N GLU A 188 26.42 -0.35 3.10
CA GLU A 188 27.06 0.34 1.99
C GLU A 188 28.50 0.75 2.31
N GLU A 189 28.76 1.34 3.48
CA GLU A 189 30.10 1.73 3.91
C GLU A 189 31.09 0.55 3.92
N ILE A 190 30.60 -0.66 4.23
CA ILE A 190 31.42 -1.87 4.27
C ILE A 190 31.64 -2.45 2.87
N LEU A 191 30.58 -2.49 2.04
CA LEU A 191 30.58 -3.24 0.78
C LEU A 191 30.80 -2.38 -0.48
N CYS A 192 30.57 -1.08 -0.38
CA CYS A 192 30.67 -0.11 -1.47
C CYS A 192 31.56 1.10 -1.11
N PRO A 193 32.73 0.93 -0.46
CA PRO A 193 33.54 2.08 -0.03
C PRO A 193 34.06 2.94 -1.20
N ASP A 194 34.15 2.36 -2.39
CA ASP A 194 34.52 2.99 -3.66
C ASP A 194 33.35 3.66 -4.38
N CYS A 195 32.12 3.54 -3.88
CA CYS A 195 30.93 4.18 -4.46
C CYS A 195 30.62 5.56 -3.88
N LYS A 196 31.39 6.08 -2.92
CA LYS A 196 31.08 7.34 -2.21
C LYS A 196 30.88 8.55 -3.11
N GLU A 197 31.61 8.61 -4.22
CA GLU A 197 31.52 9.72 -5.19
C GLU A 197 30.46 9.47 -6.27
N ILE A 198 29.81 8.31 -6.28
CA ILE A 198 28.78 7.97 -7.25
C ILE A 198 27.49 8.70 -6.88
N ASN A 199 27.06 9.59 -7.76
CA ASN A 199 25.83 10.35 -7.57
C ASN A 199 24.77 9.96 -8.59
N LEU A 200 23.79 9.17 -8.15
CA LEU A 200 22.67 8.71 -8.97
C LEU A 200 21.82 9.86 -9.54
N THR A 201 21.70 10.98 -8.82
CA THR A 201 20.88 12.14 -9.23
C THR A 201 21.51 12.96 -10.35
N LYS A 202 22.83 12.84 -10.55
CA LYS A 202 23.56 13.51 -11.63
C LYS A 202 23.59 12.70 -12.93
N ASP A 203 23.36 11.39 -12.86
CA ASP A 203 23.27 10.53 -14.04
C ASP A 203 21.86 10.59 -14.64
N LYS A 204 21.78 10.88 -15.94
CA LYS A 204 20.52 11.08 -16.65
C LYS A 204 19.64 9.82 -16.65
N ASP A 205 20.25 8.65 -16.81
CA ASP A 205 19.51 7.39 -16.92
C ASP A 205 18.95 6.97 -15.56
N CYS A 206 19.77 7.10 -14.50
CA CYS A 206 19.34 6.85 -13.12
C CYS A 206 18.21 7.80 -12.70
N LYS A 207 18.36 9.10 -12.99
CA LYS A 207 17.33 10.10 -12.68
C LYS A 207 16.00 9.80 -13.39
N LEU A 208 16.04 9.55 -14.71
CA LEU A 208 14.83 9.24 -15.47
C LEU A 208 14.15 7.95 -15.00
N ALA A 209 14.92 6.90 -14.72
CA ALA A 209 14.38 5.65 -14.21
C ALA A 209 13.69 5.84 -12.84
N MET A 210 14.27 6.67 -11.98
CA MET A 210 13.69 7.01 -10.68
C MET A 210 12.40 7.82 -10.81
N GLU A 211 12.36 8.84 -11.69
CA GLU A 211 11.17 9.66 -11.94
C GLU A 211 9.98 8.83 -12.48
N ILE A 212 10.26 7.86 -13.36
CA ILE A 212 9.24 6.93 -13.88
C ILE A 212 8.71 6.05 -12.75
N LEU A 213 9.61 5.49 -11.93
CA LEU A 213 9.23 4.64 -10.80
C LEU A 213 8.41 5.41 -9.76
N GLU A 214 8.84 6.61 -9.39
CA GLU A 214 8.10 7.52 -8.51
C GLU A 214 6.69 7.76 -9.03
N THR A 215 6.56 8.14 -10.31
CA THR A 215 5.25 8.38 -10.95
C THR A 215 4.34 7.15 -10.82
N LYS A 216 4.89 5.95 -11.05
CA LYS A 216 4.12 4.71 -10.92
C LYS A 216 3.74 4.39 -9.48
N LEU A 217 4.58 4.69 -8.50
CA LEU A 217 4.29 4.44 -7.09
C LEU A 217 3.17 5.35 -6.57
N VAL A 218 3.12 6.61 -7.01
CA VAL A 218 2.23 7.62 -6.42
C VAL A 218 1.03 8.03 -7.30
N SER A 219 0.99 7.61 -8.57
CA SER A 219 -0.11 7.97 -9.47
C SER A 219 -1.45 7.39 -9.01
N GLU A 220 -2.51 8.19 -9.16
CA GLU A 220 -3.89 7.74 -8.93
C GLU A 220 -4.22 6.50 -9.76
N GLN A 221 -3.79 6.46 -11.03
CA GLN A 221 -3.96 5.29 -11.88
C GLN A 221 -3.31 4.04 -11.27
N GLY A 222 -2.05 4.13 -10.84
CA GLY A 222 -1.33 2.99 -10.24
C GLY A 222 -1.96 2.50 -8.94
N ILE A 223 -2.44 3.43 -8.10
CA ILE A 223 -3.16 3.10 -6.85
C ILE A 223 -4.48 2.42 -7.16
N ASN A 224 -5.25 2.93 -8.13
CA ASN A 224 -6.52 2.35 -8.53
C ASN A 224 -6.34 0.96 -9.15
N GLU A 225 -5.33 0.75 -10.00
CA GLU A 225 -5.01 -0.56 -10.58
C GLU A 225 -4.74 -1.60 -9.48
N SER A 226 -3.87 -1.28 -8.52
CA SER A 226 -3.56 -2.19 -7.41
C SER A 226 -4.74 -2.39 -6.46
N GLY A 227 -5.55 -1.34 -6.22
CA GLY A 227 -6.80 -1.46 -5.46
C GLY A 227 -7.81 -2.39 -6.12
N MET A 228 -7.95 -2.32 -7.44
CA MET A 228 -8.85 -3.20 -8.20
C MET A 228 -8.35 -4.65 -8.23
N GLU A 229 -7.04 -4.89 -8.39
CA GLU A 229 -6.48 -6.24 -8.32
C GLU A 229 -6.73 -6.86 -6.93
N ALA A 230 -6.52 -6.09 -5.85
CA ALA A 230 -6.81 -6.52 -4.49
C ALA A 230 -8.30 -6.83 -4.26
N LEU A 231 -9.21 -5.96 -4.71
CA LEU A 231 -10.64 -6.20 -4.55
C LEU A 231 -11.13 -7.42 -5.33
N ASN A 232 -10.57 -7.69 -6.51
CA ASN A 232 -10.90 -8.89 -7.29
C ASN A 232 -10.55 -10.19 -6.56
N LEU A 233 -9.53 -10.17 -5.70
CA LEU A 233 -9.13 -11.29 -4.85
C LEU A 233 -9.92 -11.37 -3.52
N ASN A 234 -10.64 -10.31 -3.17
CA ASN A 234 -11.37 -10.16 -1.91
C ASN A 234 -12.87 -9.86 -2.16
N PRO A 235 -13.70 -10.88 -2.51
CA PRO A 235 -15.09 -10.69 -2.91
C PRO A 235 -15.96 -9.92 -1.90
N ASP A 236 -15.78 -10.16 -0.61
CA ASP A 236 -16.55 -9.46 0.43
C ASP A 236 -16.20 -7.97 0.49
N ALA A 237 -14.92 -7.63 0.33
CA ALA A 237 -14.46 -6.24 0.26
C ALA A 237 -14.95 -5.56 -1.03
N GLN A 238 -14.96 -6.27 -2.16
CA GLN A 238 -15.55 -5.77 -3.41
C GLN A 238 -17.04 -5.45 -3.23
N LEU A 239 -17.81 -6.35 -2.60
CA LEU A 239 -19.23 -6.13 -2.34
C LEU A 239 -19.47 -4.94 -1.39
N GLU A 240 -18.63 -4.76 -0.38
CA GLU A 240 -18.69 -3.57 0.48
C GLU A 240 -18.40 -2.28 -0.30
N ALA A 241 -17.37 -2.27 -1.15
CA ALA A 241 -17.02 -1.13 -1.99
C ALA A 241 -18.17 -0.78 -2.95
N ASP A 242 -18.69 -1.77 -3.67
CA ASP A 242 -19.81 -1.59 -4.61
C ASP A 242 -21.06 -1.08 -3.89
N ARG A 243 -21.34 -1.58 -2.68
CA ARG A 243 -22.44 -1.09 -1.85
C ARG A 243 -22.28 0.39 -1.51
N LYS A 244 -21.06 0.85 -1.17
CA LYS A 244 -20.80 2.25 -0.86
C LYS A 244 -20.98 3.15 -2.08
N VAL A 245 -20.51 2.71 -3.25
CA VAL A 245 -20.73 3.42 -4.53
C VAL A 245 -22.23 3.56 -4.80
N LEU A 246 -23.01 2.47 -4.67
CA LEU A 246 -24.46 2.54 -4.87
C LEU A 246 -25.16 3.47 -3.88
N GLN A 247 -24.71 3.54 -2.63
CA GLN A 247 -25.26 4.48 -1.65
C GLN A 247 -24.96 5.93 -2.03
N TYR A 248 -23.77 6.19 -2.56
CA TYR A 248 -23.38 7.50 -3.06
C TYR A 248 -24.21 7.92 -4.29
N ASP A 249 -24.34 7.04 -5.27
CA ASP A 249 -25.11 7.27 -6.50
C ASP A 249 -26.59 7.54 -6.19
N LYS A 250 -27.16 6.80 -5.23
CA LYS A 250 -28.52 7.03 -4.74
C LYS A 250 -28.72 8.42 -4.15
N LYS A 251 -27.76 8.92 -3.37
CA LYS A 251 -27.82 10.30 -2.82
C LYS A 251 -27.81 11.35 -3.93
N ARG A 252 -27.25 11.02 -5.10
CA ARG A 252 -27.20 11.87 -6.29
C ARG A 252 -28.30 11.59 -7.32
N PHE A 253 -29.30 10.77 -6.95
CA PHE A 253 -30.39 10.36 -7.84
C PHE A 253 -29.92 9.70 -9.15
N GLN A 254 -28.72 9.11 -9.14
CA GLN A 254 -28.19 8.40 -10.30
C GLN A 254 -28.82 7.01 -10.43
N LYS A 255 -28.81 6.50 -11.67
CA LYS A 255 -29.36 5.18 -11.98
C LYS A 255 -28.51 4.10 -11.31
N ILE A 256 -29.16 3.23 -10.52
CA ILE A 256 -28.52 2.06 -9.92
C ILE A 256 -28.09 1.09 -11.02
N VAL A 257 -26.79 0.86 -11.13
CA VAL A 257 -26.17 -0.14 -12.00
C VAL A 257 -25.37 -1.09 -11.11
N LEU A 258 -25.67 -2.39 -11.17
CA LEU A 258 -24.92 -3.39 -10.41
C LEU A 258 -23.67 -3.83 -11.18
N THR A 259 -22.59 -4.06 -10.44
CA THR A 259 -21.35 -4.68 -10.95
C THR A 259 -21.56 -6.16 -11.27
N GLU A 260 -20.63 -6.77 -12.02
CA GLU A 260 -20.64 -8.21 -12.26
C GLU A 260 -20.45 -9.01 -10.96
N ALA A 261 -19.66 -8.51 -10.01
CA ALA A 261 -19.49 -9.13 -8.70
C ALA A 261 -20.82 -9.17 -7.92
N GLN A 262 -21.55 -8.06 -7.88
CA GLN A 262 -22.88 -8.00 -7.26
C GLN A 262 -23.89 -8.92 -7.95
N LYS A 263 -23.89 -8.97 -9.28
CA LYS A 263 -24.75 -9.90 -10.04
C LYS A 263 -24.40 -11.35 -9.72
N LYS A 264 -23.12 -11.72 -9.76
CA LYS A 264 -22.65 -13.07 -9.41
C LYS A 264 -23.09 -13.46 -8.01
N TYR A 265 -22.88 -12.59 -7.02
CA TYR A 265 -23.30 -12.83 -5.64
C TYR A 265 -24.81 -13.04 -5.52
N ILE A 266 -25.62 -12.24 -6.23
CA ILE A 266 -27.08 -12.45 -6.29
C ILE A 266 -27.39 -13.84 -6.85
N SER A 267 -26.80 -14.23 -7.98
CA SER A 267 -27.06 -15.53 -8.62
C SER A 267 -26.76 -16.71 -7.69
N GLU A 268 -25.61 -16.66 -7.01
CA GLU A 268 -25.15 -17.75 -6.13
C GLU A 268 -25.97 -17.85 -4.84
N ASN A 269 -26.45 -16.72 -4.31
CA ASN A 269 -27.07 -16.66 -2.99
C ASN A 269 -28.58 -16.44 -3.02
N TYR A 270 -29.20 -16.31 -4.20
CA TYR A 270 -30.62 -15.97 -4.29
C TYR A 270 -31.46 -17.01 -3.55
N HIS A 271 -31.19 -18.30 -3.68
CA HIS A 271 -32.04 -19.35 -3.10
C HIS A 271 -31.67 -19.74 -1.68
N THR A 272 -30.43 -19.48 -1.27
CA THR A 272 -29.86 -19.94 0.00
C THR A 272 -29.90 -18.86 1.09
N THR A 273 -30.03 -17.59 0.71
CA THR A 273 -30.00 -16.45 1.63
C THR A 273 -31.36 -15.73 1.69
N ARG A 274 -31.74 -15.26 2.90
CA ARG A 274 -32.95 -14.45 3.06
C ARG A 274 -32.85 -13.20 2.19
N LYS A 275 -33.95 -12.86 1.51
CA LYS A 275 -33.96 -11.70 0.59
C LYS A 275 -33.61 -10.38 1.25
N ALA A 276 -33.96 -10.21 2.52
CA ALA A 276 -33.61 -9.02 3.30
C ALA A 276 -32.09 -8.91 3.48
N ASP A 277 -31.43 -10.01 3.85
CA ASP A 277 -29.99 -10.06 4.06
C ASP A 277 -29.23 -9.88 2.75
N LEU A 278 -29.66 -10.57 1.67
CA LEU A 278 -29.09 -10.40 0.33
C LEU A 278 -29.22 -8.95 -0.18
N ALA A 279 -30.39 -8.33 0.01
CA ALA A 279 -30.62 -6.93 -0.37
C ALA A 279 -29.72 -5.97 0.43
N LYS A 280 -29.52 -6.25 1.73
CA LYS A 280 -28.63 -5.49 2.62
C LYS A 280 -27.17 -5.61 2.20
N THR A 281 -26.70 -6.81 1.83
CA THR A 281 -25.33 -7.03 1.34
C THR A 281 -25.06 -6.22 0.07
N ILE A 282 -25.98 -6.29 -0.90
CA ILE A 282 -25.84 -5.53 -2.16
C ILE A 282 -26.05 -4.02 -1.98
N GLY A 283 -26.81 -3.61 -0.95
CA GLY A 283 -27.13 -2.20 -0.70
C GLY A 283 -28.34 -1.70 -1.47
N ILE A 284 -29.28 -2.57 -1.84
CA ILE A 284 -30.51 -2.23 -2.57
C ILE A 284 -31.77 -2.59 -1.76
N GLY A 285 -32.93 -2.10 -2.18
CA GLY A 285 -34.21 -2.51 -1.59
C GLY A 285 -34.63 -3.90 -2.06
N VAL A 286 -35.39 -4.63 -1.25
CA VAL A 286 -35.87 -5.99 -1.58
C VAL A 286 -36.69 -6.01 -2.88
N THR A 287 -37.52 -5.00 -3.11
CA THR A 287 -38.28 -4.87 -4.37
C THR A 287 -37.32 -4.78 -5.57
N LYS A 288 -36.27 -3.97 -5.46
CA LYS A 288 -35.27 -3.82 -6.52
C LYS A 288 -34.48 -5.10 -6.75
N LEU A 289 -34.12 -5.81 -5.69
CA LEU A 289 -33.48 -7.13 -5.77
C LEU A 289 -34.35 -8.11 -6.57
N ARG A 290 -35.67 -8.15 -6.33
CA ARG A 290 -36.60 -9.03 -7.06
C ARG A 290 -36.70 -8.65 -8.54
N GLU A 291 -36.76 -7.36 -8.87
CA GLU A 291 -36.75 -6.89 -10.26
C GLU A 291 -35.48 -7.33 -10.99
N ILE A 292 -34.32 -7.17 -10.35
CA ILE A 292 -33.03 -7.51 -10.92
C ILE A 292 -32.91 -9.02 -11.12
N ALA A 293 -33.29 -9.82 -10.12
CA ALA A 293 -33.29 -11.28 -10.24
C ALA A 293 -34.20 -11.77 -11.38
N LYS A 294 -35.37 -11.15 -11.57
CA LYS A 294 -36.25 -11.43 -12.71
C LYS A 294 -35.58 -11.11 -14.05
N LYS A 295 -34.89 -9.96 -14.16
CA LYS A 295 -34.15 -9.57 -15.37
C LYS A 295 -32.97 -10.50 -15.66
N MET A 296 -32.31 -10.98 -14.61
CA MET A 296 -31.22 -11.96 -14.69
C MET A 296 -31.70 -13.40 -14.96
N LYS A 297 -33.03 -13.61 -15.06
CA LYS A 297 -33.64 -14.94 -15.25
C LYS A 297 -33.27 -15.95 -14.15
N ILE A 298 -33.02 -15.47 -12.93
CA ILE A 298 -32.82 -16.34 -11.77
C ILE A 298 -34.20 -16.91 -11.39
N SER A 299 -34.47 -18.14 -11.83
CA SER A 299 -35.75 -18.84 -11.63
C SER A 299 -36.04 -19.08 -10.15
N LYS A 300 -37.30 -19.00 -9.71
CA LYS A 300 -37.68 -19.48 -8.37
C LYS A 300 -37.35 -20.97 -8.28
N VAL A 301 -36.50 -21.37 -7.33
CA VAL A 301 -36.54 -22.76 -6.82
C VAL A 301 -37.93 -22.93 -6.21
N GLY A 302 -38.61 -23.99 -6.67
CA GLY A 302 -39.99 -24.33 -6.28
C GLY A 302 -40.17 -24.45 -4.79
#